data_AF-A0A2W7I7N7-F1
#
_entry.id   AF-A0A2W7I7N7-F1
#
_cell.length_a   1.000
_cell.length_b   1.000
_cell.length_c   1.000
_cell.angle_alpha   90.00
_cell.angle_beta   90.00
_cell.angle_gamma   90.00
#
_symmetry.space_group_name_H-M   'P 1'
#
loop_
_entity.id
_entity.type
_entity.pdbx_description
1 polymer ?
#
loop_
_entity_poly.entity_id
_entity_poly.type
_entity_poly.pdbx_seq_one_letter_code
_entity_poly.pdbx_strand_id
1 'polypeptide(L)'
;MNPRASLPNPTPGAEVLATLSLAWPLVLTNLSQMAMTVTDALVLGHHSAEALAAATLGANLYWALLAPGFGLALAAAPLLAQLRGRGLRPLRGRRGAVHATTLAVLLAVLPAWAVLWHTAPVLRLLGQTPALADLAQVYIRPMMWGLLPFCLFIVLRGLLAAEERPRAALFVAVGGILANAVFCWGLVFGRLGMPALGVEGAGIASSLANGLMLLGLWAAVARDRRLRRLRLFRPLRHDDPPFAGLRRVLRLGLPISGAMVLEIGVFSGAAFVIGGFGPAAIAAHAVTVQVASMTFMVPMGIGQAATARVGIAIGGFRVAAARRAGWVAMALCAGFMAMMAVVLLSQPARLAGLFLSPDDPVAPSVLALAVPMLMAAGAFQLADGVQVAAAGALRGLGDTRVPMLLAGLGYWGIGLPGAWVLAHPLGLGPPGIWIGLALGLGTVAVLMALRWQRLARHGGLTPARGLRPSRA
;
A
#
# COMPACT_ATOMS: atom_id res chain seq x y z
N MET A 1 -33.92 -18.35 -25.61
CA MET A 1 -32.98 -17.24 -25.94
C MET A 1 -31.61 -17.53 -25.35
N ASN A 2 -30.61 -17.69 -26.20
CA ASN A 2 -29.26 -18.19 -25.90
C ASN A 2 -28.46 -17.15 -25.07
N PRO A 3 -28.00 -17.43 -23.83
CA PRO A 3 -27.20 -16.47 -23.04
C PRO A 3 -25.72 -16.42 -23.45
N ARG A 4 -25.32 -17.12 -24.53
CA ARG A 4 -23.97 -17.14 -25.08
C ARG A 4 -23.76 -16.09 -26.17
N ALA A 5 -24.32 -14.89 -26.01
CA ALA A 5 -23.86 -13.75 -26.79
C ALA A 5 -22.43 -13.42 -26.31
N SER A 6 -21.45 -14.00 -26.99
CA SER A 6 -20.05 -13.62 -26.90
C SER A 6 -19.95 -12.13 -27.20
N LEU A 7 -19.88 -11.31 -26.14
CA LEU A 7 -19.38 -9.94 -26.28
C LEU A 7 -18.09 -10.02 -27.09
N PRO A 8 -17.92 -9.21 -28.15
CA PRO A 8 -16.72 -9.24 -28.97
C PRO A 8 -15.50 -9.18 -28.06
N ASN A 9 -14.50 -10.03 -28.32
CA ASN A 9 -13.26 -10.00 -27.56
C ASN A 9 -12.74 -8.56 -27.59
N PRO A 10 -12.64 -7.87 -26.44
CA PRO A 10 -12.08 -6.52 -26.43
C PRO A 10 -10.68 -6.61 -27.03
N THR A 11 -10.35 -5.69 -27.94
CA THR A 11 -9.01 -5.61 -28.51
C THR A 11 -7.98 -5.46 -27.39
N PRO A 12 -6.73 -5.94 -27.56
CA PRO A 12 -5.69 -5.77 -26.56
C PRO A 12 -5.52 -4.30 -26.13
N GLY A 13 -5.70 -3.35 -27.07
CA GLY A 13 -5.75 -1.92 -26.79
C GLY A 13 -6.91 -1.50 -25.88
N ALA A 14 -8.12 -2.04 -26.07
CA ALA A 14 -9.26 -1.76 -25.20
C ALA A 14 -9.06 -2.34 -23.78
N GLU A 15 -8.39 -3.48 -23.65
CA GLU A 15 -8.05 -4.02 -22.33
C GLU A 15 -6.97 -3.20 -21.61
N VAL A 16 -5.97 -2.71 -22.33
CA VAL A 16 -4.95 -1.78 -21.82
C VAL A 16 -5.61 -0.47 -21.37
N LEU A 17 -6.45 0.14 -22.22
CA LEU A 17 -7.14 1.39 -21.90
C LEU A 17 -8.08 1.23 -20.70
N ALA A 18 -8.77 0.08 -20.60
CA ALA A 18 -9.62 -0.23 -19.46
C ALA A 18 -8.80 -0.40 -18.16
N THR A 19 -7.64 -1.07 -18.19
CA THR A 19 -6.75 -1.16 -17.01
C THR A 19 -6.22 0.23 -16.64
N LEU A 20 -5.72 0.99 -17.60
CA LEU A 20 -5.22 2.34 -17.39
C LEU A 20 -6.29 3.26 -16.80
N SER A 21 -7.53 3.18 -17.29
CA SER A 21 -8.66 4.00 -16.79
C SER A 21 -8.96 3.80 -15.30
N LEU A 22 -8.65 2.62 -14.75
CA LEU A 22 -8.78 2.30 -13.33
C LEU A 22 -7.49 2.53 -12.56
N ALA A 23 -6.34 2.33 -13.20
CA ALA A 23 -5.03 2.48 -12.60
C ALA A 23 -4.70 3.96 -12.35
N TRP A 24 -4.89 4.87 -13.32
CA TRP A 24 -4.47 6.27 -13.18
C TRP A 24 -5.08 6.98 -11.95
N PRO A 25 -6.37 6.83 -11.59
CA PRO A 25 -6.90 7.48 -10.39
C PRO A 25 -6.35 6.83 -9.12
N LEU A 26 -6.11 5.52 -9.12
CA LEU A 26 -5.54 4.82 -7.97
C LEU A 26 -4.07 5.19 -7.75
N VAL A 27 -3.31 5.33 -8.83
CA VAL A 27 -1.94 5.82 -8.82
C VAL A 27 -1.89 7.25 -8.28
N LEU A 28 -2.70 8.15 -8.84
CA LEU A 28 -2.77 9.52 -8.33
C LEU A 28 -3.23 9.57 -6.87
N THR A 29 -4.15 8.71 -6.45
CA THR A 29 -4.56 8.62 -5.03
C THR A 29 -3.41 8.16 -4.12
N ASN A 30 -2.52 7.28 -4.58
CA ASN A 30 -1.34 6.85 -3.83
C ASN A 30 -0.28 7.97 -3.78
N LEU A 31 0.00 8.61 -4.92
CA LEU A 31 0.91 9.76 -5.00
C LEU A 31 0.43 10.92 -4.14
N SER A 32 -0.88 11.15 -4.13
CA SER A 32 -1.57 12.07 -3.25
C SER A 32 -1.26 11.78 -1.78
N GLN A 33 -1.43 10.54 -1.31
CA GLN A 33 -1.10 10.19 0.08
C GLN A 33 0.40 10.38 0.39
N MET A 34 1.28 10.05 -0.55
CA MET A 34 2.71 10.28 -0.37
C MET A 34 3.04 11.78 -0.27
N ALA A 35 2.43 12.60 -1.10
CA ALA A 35 2.59 14.06 -1.06
C ALA A 35 2.10 14.64 0.29
N MET A 36 1.06 14.06 0.88
CA MET A 36 0.61 14.42 2.23
C MET A 36 1.73 14.22 3.26
N THR A 37 2.32 13.01 3.30
CA THR A 37 3.42 12.70 4.22
C THR A 37 4.64 13.59 4.01
N VAL A 38 4.98 13.90 2.75
CA VAL A 38 6.09 14.82 2.44
C VAL A 38 5.78 16.25 2.88
N THR A 39 4.54 16.71 2.69
CA THR A 39 4.12 18.06 3.11
C THR A 39 4.17 18.20 4.62
N ASP A 40 3.70 17.19 5.36
CA ASP A 40 3.74 17.17 6.82
C ASP A 40 5.18 17.21 7.34
N ALA A 41 6.09 16.44 6.72
CA ALA A 41 7.51 16.46 7.05
C ALA A 41 8.17 17.81 6.74
N LEU A 42 7.84 18.43 5.60
CA LEU A 42 8.36 19.74 5.24
C LEU A 42 7.91 20.83 6.21
N VAL A 43 6.61 20.86 6.55
CA VAL A 43 6.06 21.87 7.50
C VAL A 43 6.70 21.72 8.88
N LEU A 44 6.87 20.49 9.37
CA LEU A 44 7.55 20.27 10.65
C LEU A 44 9.04 20.58 10.62
N GLY A 45 9.71 20.29 9.50
CA GLY A 45 11.12 20.63 9.30
C GLY A 45 11.39 22.14 9.36
N HIS A 46 10.44 22.96 8.90
CA HIS A 46 10.54 24.42 9.02
C HIS A 46 10.26 24.94 10.44
N HIS A 47 9.56 24.16 11.28
CA HIS A 47 9.26 24.55 12.65
C HIS A 47 10.45 24.30 13.59
N SER A 48 10.97 23.07 13.65
CA SER A 48 12.22 22.75 14.36
C SER A 48 12.75 21.36 14.00
N ALA A 49 14.08 21.20 14.05
CA ALA A 49 14.73 19.91 13.82
C ALA A 49 14.30 18.83 14.83
N GLU A 50 14.10 19.22 16.10
CA GLU A 50 13.60 18.32 17.15
C GLU A 50 12.15 17.89 16.89
N ALA A 51 11.29 18.80 16.41
CA ALA A 51 9.91 18.49 16.02
C ALA A 51 9.88 17.47 14.88
N LEU A 52 10.71 17.68 13.85
CA LEU A 52 10.82 16.77 12.72
C LEU A 52 11.31 15.38 13.14
N ALA A 53 12.33 15.30 14.00
CA ALA A 53 12.85 14.04 14.52
C ALA A 53 11.78 13.28 15.31
N ALA A 54 11.07 13.97 16.22
CA ALA A 54 9.99 13.38 17.02
C ALA A 54 8.83 12.88 16.14
N ALA A 55 8.42 13.66 15.13
CA ALA A 55 7.33 13.26 14.24
C ALA A 55 7.73 12.15 13.26
N THR A 56 8.96 12.11 12.78
CA THR A 56 9.45 11.01 11.92
C THR A 56 9.43 9.69 12.68
N LEU A 57 9.88 9.73 13.93
CA LEU A 57 9.87 8.57 14.82
C LEU A 57 8.44 8.15 15.18
N GLY A 58 7.55 9.12 15.43
CA GLY A 58 6.13 8.84 15.62
C GLY A 58 5.43 8.27 14.37
N ALA A 59 5.77 8.79 13.19
CA ALA A 59 5.24 8.32 11.90
C ALA A 59 5.71 6.91 11.57
N ASN A 60 6.95 6.54 11.91
CA ASN A 60 7.46 5.17 11.76
C ASN A 60 6.68 4.19 12.65
N LEU A 61 6.47 4.54 13.93
CA LEU A 61 5.67 3.72 14.84
C LEU A 61 4.21 3.60 14.36
N TYR A 62 3.65 4.71 13.88
CA TYR A 62 2.31 4.74 13.29
C TYR A 62 2.20 3.83 12.07
N TRP A 63 3.14 3.87 11.13
CA TRP A 63 3.16 3.01 9.94
C TRP A 63 3.30 1.53 10.30
N ALA A 64 4.15 1.20 11.28
CA ALA A 64 4.30 -0.17 11.78
C ALA A 64 2.99 -0.73 12.34
N LEU A 65 2.25 0.07 13.12
CA LEU A 65 0.97 -0.32 13.72
C LEU A 65 -0.20 -0.23 12.73
N LEU A 66 -0.09 0.60 11.68
CA LEU A 66 -1.06 0.70 10.60
C LEU A 66 -0.98 -0.48 9.64
N ALA A 67 0.20 -1.05 9.40
CA ALA A 67 0.40 -2.10 8.41
C ALA A 67 -0.57 -3.30 8.54
N PRO A 68 -0.86 -3.84 9.74
CA PRO A 68 -1.86 -4.89 9.92
C PRO A 68 -3.28 -4.46 9.50
N GLY A 69 -3.71 -3.26 9.90
CA GLY A 69 -5.04 -2.71 9.56
C GLY A 69 -5.16 -2.38 8.07
N PHE A 70 -4.09 -1.86 7.48
CA PHE A 70 -3.98 -1.55 6.05
C PHE A 70 -4.13 -2.82 5.19
N GLY A 71 -3.43 -3.91 5.54
CA GLY A 71 -3.53 -5.18 4.82
C GLY A 71 -4.92 -5.82 4.90
N LEU A 72 -5.60 -5.70 6.05
CA LEU A 72 -7.00 -6.13 6.20
C LEU A 72 -7.96 -5.28 5.36
N ALA A 73 -7.74 -3.96 5.31
CA ALA A 73 -8.53 -3.04 4.51
C ALA A 73 -8.37 -3.32 3.00
N LEU A 74 -7.17 -3.65 2.54
CA LEU A 74 -6.90 -4.06 1.15
C LEU A 74 -7.65 -5.34 0.73
N ALA A 75 -8.01 -6.21 1.67
CA ALA A 75 -8.80 -7.41 1.39
C ALA A 75 -10.25 -7.09 0.97
N ALA A 76 -10.74 -5.87 1.23
CA ALA A 76 -12.08 -5.45 0.84
C ALA A 76 -12.26 -5.43 -0.68
N ALA A 77 -11.29 -4.89 -1.42
CA ALA A 77 -11.35 -4.75 -2.87
C ALA A 77 -11.59 -6.09 -3.61
N PRO A 78 -10.79 -7.16 -3.41
CA PRO A 78 -11.03 -8.42 -4.11
C PRO A 78 -12.34 -9.10 -3.71
N LEU A 79 -12.74 -9.02 -2.43
CA LEU A 79 -14.01 -9.58 -1.96
C LEU A 79 -15.22 -8.91 -2.62
N LEU A 80 -15.22 -7.59 -2.66
CA LEU A 80 -16.30 -6.80 -3.27
C LEU A 80 -16.32 -6.97 -4.79
N ALA A 81 -15.15 -7.02 -5.43
CA ALA A 81 -15.01 -7.29 -6.85
C ALA A 81 -15.59 -8.66 -7.24
N GLN A 82 -15.26 -9.72 -6.49
CA GLN A 82 -15.82 -11.06 -6.72
C GLN A 82 -17.33 -11.11 -6.52
N LEU A 83 -17.84 -10.46 -5.47
CA LEU A 83 -19.28 -10.36 -5.22
C LEU A 83 -19.99 -9.52 -6.28
N ARG A 84 -19.30 -8.57 -6.91
CA ARG A 84 -19.84 -7.83 -8.06
C ARG A 84 -19.93 -8.68 -9.31
N GLY A 85 -18.88 -9.43 -9.62
CA GLY A 85 -18.85 -10.33 -10.77
C GLY A 85 -19.97 -11.36 -10.76
N ARG A 86 -20.37 -11.86 -9.58
CA ARG A 86 -21.42 -12.90 -9.42
C ARG A 86 -22.84 -12.47 -9.84
N GLY A 87 -23.06 -11.20 -10.14
CA GLY A 87 -24.38 -10.69 -10.57
C GLY A 87 -25.22 -10.08 -9.45
N LEU A 88 -26.49 -9.79 -9.77
CA LEU A 88 -27.35 -8.80 -9.09
C LEU A 88 -27.99 -9.25 -7.75
N ARG A 89 -27.72 -10.47 -7.25
CA ARG A 89 -28.32 -10.99 -6.02
C ARG A 89 -27.24 -11.68 -5.18
N PRO A 90 -26.82 -11.19 -3.99
CA PRO A 90 -27.52 -10.25 -3.09
C PRO A 90 -26.70 -8.99 -2.74
N LEU A 91 -27.33 -7.82 -2.81
CA LEU A 91 -26.81 -6.57 -2.20
C LEU A 91 -26.41 -6.78 -0.73
N ARG A 92 -27.03 -7.75 -0.03
CA ARG A 92 -26.67 -8.19 1.33
C ARG A 92 -25.23 -8.73 1.42
N GLY A 93 -24.77 -9.51 0.45
CA GLY A 93 -23.41 -10.06 0.45
C GLY A 93 -22.33 -8.98 0.33
N ARG A 94 -22.58 -7.95 -0.50
CA ARG A 94 -21.66 -6.80 -0.63
C ARG A 94 -21.66 -5.93 0.64
N ARG A 95 -22.83 -5.69 1.25
CA ARG A 95 -22.93 -5.01 2.55
C ARG A 95 -22.21 -5.77 3.65
N GLY A 96 -22.50 -7.07 3.77
CA GLY A 96 -21.86 -7.95 4.75
C GLY A 96 -20.35 -8.00 4.57
N ALA A 97 -19.85 -7.95 3.33
CA ALA A 97 -18.42 -7.83 3.08
C ALA A 97 -17.84 -6.50 3.58
N VAL A 98 -18.48 -5.35 3.31
CA VAL A 98 -18.06 -4.05 3.84
C VAL A 98 -18.07 -4.05 5.36
N HIS A 99 -19.17 -4.49 5.98
CA HIS A 99 -19.29 -4.52 7.45
C HIS A 99 -18.31 -5.50 8.09
N ALA A 100 -18.08 -6.67 7.49
CA ALA A 100 -17.07 -7.61 7.95
C ALA A 100 -15.65 -7.05 7.81
N THR A 101 -15.35 -6.30 6.74
CA THR A 101 -14.05 -5.61 6.60
C THR A 101 -13.89 -4.47 7.59
N THR A 102 -14.95 -3.70 7.85
CA THR A 102 -14.96 -2.66 8.88
C THR A 102 -14.75 -3.26 10.27
N LEU A 103 -15.41 -4.38 10.58
CA LEU A 103 -15.21 -5.08 11.85
C LEU A 103 -13.79 -5.65 11.97
N ALA A 104 -13.24 -6.25 10.91
CA ALA A 104 -11.86 -6.74 10.91
C ALA A 104 -10.84 -5.62 11.15
N VAL A 105 -11.04 -4.47 10.50
CA VAL A 105 -10.22 -3.26 10.68
C VAL A 105 -10.34 -2.75 12.11
N LEU A 106 -11.55 -2.67 12.67
CA LEU A 106 -11.77 -2.22 14.05
C LEU A 106 -11.04 -3.14 15.06
N LEU A 107 -11.13 -4.46 14.85
CA LEU A 107 -10.43 -5.45 15.68
C LEU A 107 -8.91 -5.34 15.58
N ALA A 108 -8.36 -4.90 14.45
CA ALA A 108 -6.92 -4.66 14.28
C ALA A 108 -6.46 -3.29 14.82
N VAL A 109 -7.35 -2.29 14.79
CA VAL A 109 -7.06 -0.94 15.29
C VAL A 109 -7.09 -0.88 16.82
N LEU A 110 -7.95 -1.67 17.49
CA LEU A 110 -8.03 -1.73 18.96
C LEU A 110 -6.67 -2.00 19.65
N PRO A 111 -5.90 -3.05 19.31
CA PRO A 111 -4.58 -3.25 19.90
C PRO A 111 -3.59 -2.16 19.48
N ALA A 112 -3.70 -1.62 18.26
CA ALA A 112 -2.86 -0.51 17.83
C ALA A 112 -3.08 0.75 18.66
N TRP A 113 -4.33 1.07 19.03
CA TRP A 113 -4.65 2.17 19.95
C TRP A 113 -4.08 1.95 21.34
N ALA A 114 -4.13 0.73 21.87
CA ALA A 114 -3.54 0.42 23.18
C ALA A 114 -2.02 0.70 23.19
N VAL A 115 -1.31 0.36 22.10
CA VAL A 115 0.13 0.62 21.95
C VAL A 115 0.40 2.12 21.71
N LEU A 116 -0.35 2.78 20.83
CA LEU A 116 -0.20 4.21 20.53
C LEU A 116 -0.50 5.10 21.74
N TRP A 117 -1.39 4.67 22.65
CA TRP A 117 -1.64 5.38 23.91
C TRP A 117 -0.38 5.39 24.80
N HIS A 118 0.36 4.27 24.81
CA HIS A 118 1.58 4.06 25.58
C HIS A 118 2.84 4.32 24.76
N THR A 119 2.78 5.25 23.79
CA THR A 119 3.91 5.57 22.91
C THR A 119 5.18 5.97 23.66
N ALA A 120 5.12 6.88 24.65
CA ALA A 120 6.32 7.30 25.39
C ALA A 120 7.04 6.14 26.10
N PRO A 121 6.38 5.29 26.91
CA PRO A 121 7.06 4.16 27.53
C PRO A 121 7.56 3.13 26.50
N VAL A 122 6.84 2.90 25.39
CA VAL A 122 7.31 2.01 24.31
C VAL A 122 8.57 2.57 23.65
N LEU A 123 8.63 3.88 23.39
CA LEU A 123 9.80 4.52 22.80
C LEU A 123 11.00 4.57 23.77
N ARG A 124 10.76 4.77 25.06
CA ARG A 124 11.80 4.67 26.10
C ARG A 124 12.36 3.25 26.21
N LEU A 125 11.50 2.23 26.12
CA LEU A 125 11.90 0.82 26.04
C LEU A 125 12.75 0.51 24.80
N LEU A 126 12.52 1.22 23.69
CA LEU A 126 13.32 1.14 22.47
C LEU A 126 14.64 1.95 22.55
N GLY A 127 14.97 2.51 23.70
CA GLY A 127 16.25 3.21 23.95
C GLY A 127 16.27 4.68 23.53
N GLN A 128 15.10 5.29 23.25
CA GLN A 128 15.03 6.69 22.83
C GLN A 128 15.11 7.66 24.02
N THR A 129 15.60 8.87 23.76
CA THR A 129 15.72 9.90 24.80
C THR A 129 14.33 10.30 25.34
N PRO A 130 14.21 10.59 26.65
CA PRO A 130 12.93 10.95 27.25
C PRO A 130 12.25 12.14 26.57
N ALA A 131 13.02 13.17 26.22
CA ALA A 131 12.52 14.36 25.55
C ALA A 131 11.93 14.06 24.15
N LEU A 132 12.60 13.21 23.36
CA LEU A 132 12.13 12.84 22.02
C LEU A 132 10.92 11.90 22.10
N ALA A 133 10.91 10.98 23.07
CA ALA A 133 9.79 10.08 23.32
C ALA A 133 8.52 10.83 23.76
N ASP A 134 8.67 11.86 24.58
CA ASP A 134 7.55 12.68 25.06
C ASP A 134 6.99 13.56 23.94
N LEU A 135 7.84 14.18 23.12
CA LEU A 135 7.43 14.92 21.92
C LEU A 135 6.74 14.02 20.88
N ALA A 136 7.26 12.81 20.66
CA ALA A 136 6.63 11.84 19.78
C ALA A 136 5.27 11.36 20.31
N GLN A 137 5.09 11.28 21.63
CA GLN A 137 3.79 10.98 22.23
C GLN A 137 2.79 12.13 22.02
N VAL A 138 3.22 13.38 22.13
CA VAL A 138 2.39 14.56 21.83
C VAL A 138 1.94 14.54 20.35
N TYR A 139 2.81 14.15 19.42
CA TYR A 139 2.46 13.96 18.02
C TYR A 139 1.45 12.82 17.80
N ILE A 140 1.70 11.66 18.43
CA ILE A 140 0.93 10.44 18.17
C ILE A 140 -0.48 10.48 18.78
N ARG A 141 -0.68 11.09 19.96
CA ARG A 141 -1.99 11.13 20.63
C ARG A 141 -3.14 11.62 19.74
N PRO A 142 -3.03 12.78 19.07
CA PRO A 142 -4.05 13.21 18.13
C PRO A 142 -4.04 12.37 16.84
N MET A 143 -2.88 11.95 16.35
CA MET A 143 -2.73 11.16 15.11
C MET A 143 -3.35 9.76 15.20
N MET A 144 -3.38 9.17 16.39
CA MET A 144 -3.99 7.87 16.67
C MET A 144 -5.47 7.82 16.26
N TRP A 145 -6.20 8.92 16.46
CA TRP A 145 -7.61 9.03 16.05
C TRP A 145 -7.79 9.01 14.54
N GLY A 146 -6.78 9.39 13.77
CA GLY A 146 -6.75 9.34 12.30
C GLY A 146 -6.56 7.93 11.73
N LEU A 147 -6.06 6.98 12.52
CA LEU A 147 -5.82 5.59 12.10
C LEU A 147 -7.09 4.89 11.63
N LEU A 148 -8.18 5.02 12.40
CA LEU A 148 -9.47 4.40 12.08
C LEU A 148 -10.09 5.01 10.81
N PRO A 149 -10.23 6.35 10.68
CA PRO A 149 -10.69 6.99 9.45
C PRO A 149 -9.90 6.60 8.22
N PHE A 150 -8.57 6.52 8.33
CA PHE A 150 -7.71 6.14 7.22
C PHE A 150 -7.96 4.70 6.74
N CYS A 151 -8.05 3.74 7.67
CA CYS A 151 -8.37 2.35 7.31
C CYS A 151 -9.77 2.21 6.70
N LEU A 152 -10.76 2.93 7.23
CA LEU A 152 -12.11 2.96 6.67
C LEU A 152 -12.16 3.61 5.28
N PHE A 153 -11.37 4.66 5.07
CA PHE A 153 -11.18 5.28 3.76
C PHE A 153 -10.66 4.25 2.75
N ILE A 154 -9.70 3.40 3.12
CA ILE A 154 -9.19 2.33 2.23
C ILE A 154 -10.26 1.28 1.93
N VAL A 155 -11.07 0.89 2.91
CA VAL A 155 -12.20 -0.05 2.69
C VAL A 155 -13.18 0.53 1.67
N LEU A 156 -13.59 1.79 1.84
CA LEU A 156 -14.49 2.48 0.91
C LEU A 156 -13.84 2.72 -0.46
N ARG A 157 -12.55 3.02 -0.50
CA ARG A 157 -11.78 3.13 -1.75
C ARG A 157 -11.77 1.79 -2.48
N GLY A 158 -11.58 0.69 -1.76
CA GLY A 158 -11.67 -0.66 -2.30
C GLY A 158 -13.05 -0.98 -2.87
N LEU A 159 -14.13 -0.50 -2.23
CA LEU A 159 -15.49 -0.59 -2.76
C LEU A 159 -15.63 0.20 -4.08
N LEU A 160 -15.13 1.43 -4.15
CA LEU A 160 -15.17 2.24 -5.38
C LEU A 160 -14.35 1.61 -6.51
N ALA A 161 -13.18 1.04 -6.19
CA ALA A 161 -12.34 0.33 -7.14
C ALA A 161 -13.07 -0.92 -7.68
N ALA A 162 -13.70 -1.69 -6.80
CA ALA A 162 -14.55 -2.82 -7.18
C ALA A 162 -15.76 -2.39 -8.02
N GLU A 163 -16.30 -1.20 -7.80
CA GLU A 163 -17.42 -0.67 -8.58
C GLU A 163 -17.00 0.02 -9.90
N GLU A 164 -15.71 -0.01 -10.24
CA GLU A 164 -15.09 0.64 -11.41
C GLU A 164 -15.26 2.17 -11.42
N ARG A 165 -15.33 2.79 -10.23
CA ARG A 165 -15.47 4.24 -10.04
C ARG A 165 -14.35 4.85 -9.16
N PRO A 166 -13.06 4.62 -9.45
CA PRO A 166 -11.97 5.12 -8.61
C PRO A 166 -11.79 6.64 -8.64
N ARG A 167 -12.40 7.36 -9.60
CA ARG A 167 -12.32 8.83 -9.73
C ARG A 167 -12.81 9.58 -8.49
N ALA A 168 -13.86 9.09 -7.83
CA ALA A 168 -14.36 9.75 -6.62
C ALA A 168 -13.38 9.62 -5.45
N ALA A 169 -12.62 8.52 -5.36
CA ALA A 169 -11.56 8.41 -4.36
C ALA A 169 -10.42 9.41 -4.61
N LEU A 170 -10.09 9.66 -5.89
CA LEU A 170 -9.09 10.66 -6.26
C LEU A 170 -9.49 12.08 -5.84
N PHE A 171 -10.69 12.54 -6.21
CA PHE A 171 -11.15 13.90 -5.85
C PHE A 171 -11.15 14.12 -4.33
N VAL A 172 -11.57 13.10 -3.59
CA VAL A 172 -11.57 13.14 -2.12
C VAL A 172 -10.15 13.14 -1.57
N ALA A 173 -9.22 12.38 -2.13
CA ALA A 173 -7.83 12.37 -1.70
C ALA A 173 -7.12 13.69 -1.98
N VAL A 174 -7.30 14.27 -3.17
CA VAL A 174 -6.76 15.59 -3.53
C VAL A 174 -7.34 16.67 -2.63
N GLY A 175 -8.66 16.68 -2.40
CA GLY A 175 -9.29 17.60 -1.45
C GLY A 175 -8.79 17.41 -0.02
N GLY A 176 -8.55 16.15 0.40
CA GLY A 176 -7.98 15.81 1.70
C GLY A 176 -6.57 16.34 1.90
N ILE A 177 -5.74 16.35 0.86
CA ILE A 177 -4.37 16.89 0.91
C ILE A 177 -4.37 18.40 0.97
N LEU A 178 -5.20 19.06 0.16
CA LEU A 178 -5.34 20.51 0.21
C LEU A 178 -5.82 20.94 1.60
N ALA A 179 -6.79 20.21 2.15
CA ALA A 179 -7.25 20.44 3.51
C ALA A 179 -6.15 20.17 4.54
N ASN A 180 -5.39 19.06 4.41
CA ASN A 180 -4.25 18.79 5.29
C ASN A 180 -3.23 19.92 5.24
N ALA A 181 -2.76 20.32 4.05
CA ALA A 181 -1.80 21.40 3.90
C ALA A 181 -2.27 22.70 4.56
N VAL A 182 -3.55 23.05 4.42
CA VAL A 182 -4.14 24.22 5.08
C VAL A 182 -4.17 24.06 6.61
N PHE A 183 -4.61 22.91 7.13
CA PHE A 183 -4.66 22.67 8.57
C PHE A 183 -3.28 22.55 9.20
N CYS A 184 -2.36 21.87 8.53
CA CYS A 184 -0.98 21.69 8.96
C CYS A 184 -0.31 23.06 9.03
N TRP A 185 -0.42 23.87 7.98
CA TRP A 185 0.12 25.23 8.01
C TRP A 185 -0.55 26.13 9.05
N GLY A 186 -1.89 26.07 9.18
CA GLY A 186 -2.65 26.89 10.14
C GLY A 186 -2.39 26.53 11.61
N LEU A 187 -2.43 25.24 11.97
CA LEU A 187 -2.26 24.76 13.34
C LEU A 187 -0.80 24.72 13.80
N VAL A 188 0.14 24.52 12.87
CA VAL A 188 1.57 24.52 13.21
C VAL A 188 2.10 25.94 13.40
N PHE A 189 1.73 26.90 12.54
CA PHE A 189 2.22 28.28 12.63
C PHE A 189 1.28 29.25 13.38
N GLY A 190 0.11 28.79 13.86
CA GLY A 190 -0.85 29.61 14.61
C GLY A 190 -1.49 30.74 13.80
N ARG A 191 -1.59 30.60 12.47
CA ARG A 191 -2.22 31.59 11.58
C ARG A 191 -3.67 31.17 11.28
N LEU A 192 -4.58 32.13 11.04
CA LEU A 192 -6.06 32.00 10.99
C LEU A 192 -6.83 31.95 12.34
N GLY A 193 -6.26 32.48 13.43
CA GLY A 193 -6.97 32.53 14.73
C GLY A 193 -7.03 31.19 15.47
N MET A 194 -6.19 30.24 15.08
CA MET A 194 -6.00 28.95 15.73
C MET A 194 -4.74 28.97 16.62
N PRO A 195 -4.71 28.24 17.74
CA PRO A 195 -3.54 28.19 18.63
C PRO A 195 -2.32 27.55 17.93
N ALA A 196 -1.12 28.08 18.19
CA ALA A 196 0.13 27.51 17.71
C ALA A 196 0.46 26.22 18.50
N LEU A 197 -0.02 25.08 18.00
CA LEU A 197 0.11 23.77 18.65
C LEU A 197 1.38 23.02 18.21
N GLY A 198 2.19 23.60 17.31
CA GLY A 198 3.45 23.03 16.85
C GLY A 198 3.31 21.58 16.39
N VAL A 199 4.05 20.67 17.02
CA VAL A 199 4.05 19.22 16.73
C VAL A 199 2.66 18.59 16.92
N GLU A 200 1.90 19.00 17.94
CA GLU A 200 0.56 18.48 18.19
C GLU A 200 -0.40 18.89 17.06
N GLY A 201 -0.23 20.12 16.54
CA GLY A 201 -1.01 20.68 15.44
C GLY A 201 -0.92 19.87 14.15
N ALA A 202 0.26 19.32 13.82
CA ALA A 202 0.42 18.47 12.64
C ALA A 202 -0.26 17.10 12.79
N GLY A 203 -0.24 16.51 13.98
CA GLY A 203 -0.96 15.27 14.28
C GLY A 203 -2.49 15.49 14.20
N ILE A 204 -2.99 16.63 14.70
CA ILE A 204 -4.40 17.01 14.58
C ILE A 204 -4.78 17.25 13.11
N ALA A 205 -3.97 18.00 12.37
CA ALA A 205 -4.20 18.28 10.95
C ALA A 205 -4.33 16.99 10.13
N SER A 206 -3.40 16.05 10.34
CA SER A 206 -3.41 14.74 9.68
C SER A 206 -4.64 13.91 10.04
N SER A 207 -5.03 13.89 11.32
CA SER A 207 -6.25 13.19 11.76
C SER A 207 -7.51 13.82 11.19
N LEU A 208 -7.60 15.14 11.16
CA LEU A 208 -8.73 15.87 10.60
C LEU A 208 -8.83 15.65 9.09
N ALA A 209 -7.69 15.66 8.38
CA ALA A 209 -7.61 15.35 6.96
C ALA A 209 -8.08 13.92 6.67
N ASN A 210 -7.62 12.93 7.44
CA ASN A 210 -8.08 11.55 7.33
C ASN A 210 -9.59 11.43 7.62
N GLY A 211 -10.10 12.18 8.60
CA GLY A 211 -11.54 12.29 8.89
C GLY A 211 -12.33 12.90 7.72
N LEU A 212 -11.83 13.97 7.12
CA LEU A 212 -12.44 14.61 5.95
C LEU A 212 -12.38 13.72 4.72
N MET A 213 -11.30 12.97 4.51
CA MET A 213 -11.21 11.96 3.45
C MET A 213 -12.25 10.87 3.64
N LEU A 214 -12.43 10.38 4.88
CA LEU A 214 -13.49 9.43 5.19
C LEU A 214 -14.87 10.04 4.89
N LEU A 215 -15.16 11.23 5.41
CA LEU A 215 -16.45 11.92 5.25
C LEU A 215 -16.75 12.27 3.79
N GLY A 216 -15.74 12.71 3.04
CA GLY A 216 -15.85 13.02 1.62
C GLY A 216 -16.16 11.77 0.81
N LEU A 217 -15.50 10.65 1.11
CA LEU A 217 -15.75 9.39 0.43
C LEU A 217 -17.11 8.80 0.84
N TRP A 218 -17.47 8.96 2.12
CA TRP A 218 -18.78 8.61 2.66
C TRP A 218 -19.90 9.39 1.96
N ALA A 219 -19.74 10.71 1.78
CA ALA A 219 -20.68 11.56 1.05
C ALA A 219 -20.75 11.19 -0.44
N ALA A 220 -19.62 10.86 -1.08
CA ALA A 220 -19.59 10.41 -2.47
C ALA A 220 -20.37 9.09 -2.65
N VAL A 221 -20.17 8.13 -1.74
CA VAL A 221 -20.92 6.86 -1.71
C VAL A 221 -22.41 7.10 -1.43
N ALA A 222 -22.73 8.03 -0.52
CA ALA A 222 -24.10 8.36 -0.15
C ALA A 222 -24.86 9.12 -1.26
N ARG A 223 -24.18 9.91 -2.10
CA ARG A 223 -24.82 10.64 -3.22
C ARG A 223 -25.04 9.76 -4.45
N ASP A 224 -24.20 8.75 -4.68
CA ASP A 224 -24.33 7.90 -5.87
C ASP A 224 -25.58 7.00 -5.81
N ARG A 225 -26.53 7.23 -6.74
CA ARG A 225 -27.82 6.51 -6.83
C ARG A 225 -27.67 4.98 -6.91
N ARG A 226 -26.57 4.44 -7.43
CA ARG A 226 -26.33 2.98 -7.50
C ARG A 226 -25.80 2.43 -6.18
N LEU A 227 -24.90 3.14 -5.52
CA LEU A 227 -24.36 2.78 -4.21
C LEU A 227 -25.40 3.01 -3.08
N ARG A 228 -26.32 3.96 -3.22
CA ARG A 228 -27.49 4.10 -2.33
C ARG A 228 -28.35 2.83 -2.30
N ARG A 229 -28.44 2.07 -3.40
CA ARG A 229 -29.14 0.77 -3.42
C ARG A 229 -28.42 -0.28 -2.55
N LEU A 230 -27.11 -0.14 -2.34
CA LEU A 230 -26.37 -0.92 -1.35
C LEU A 230 -26.69 -0.52 0.09
N ARG A 231 -27.58 0.44 0.41
CA ARG A 231 -27.98 0.89 1.78
C ARG A 231 -26.96 0.50 2.89
N LEU A 232 -25.72 0.93 2.71
CA LEU A 232 -24.59 0.58 3.60
C LEU A 232 -24.82 1.11 5.03
N PHE A 233 -25.69 2.11 5.15
CA PHE A 233 -26.03 2.87 6.35
C PHE A 233 -27.26 2.34 7.11
N ARG A 234 -27.89 1.25 6.67
CA ARG A 234 -28.96 0.63 7.46
C ARG A 234 -28.31 -0.29 8.52
N PRO A 235 -28.67 -0.20 9.81
CA PRO A 235 -28.17 -1.13 10.82
C PRO A 235 -28.44 -2.58 10.38
N LEU A 236 -27.46 -3.44 10.62
CA LEU A 236 -27.56 -4.88 10.38
C LEU A 236 -28.79 -5.40 11.13
N ARG A 237 -29.67 -6.12 10.43
CA ARG A 237 -30.71 -6.91 11.10
C ARG A 237 -30.05 -8.16 11.71
N HIS A 238 -30.67 -8.71 12.75
CA HIS A 238 -30.19 -9.84 13.55
C HIS A 238 -29.81 -11.10 12.73
N ASP A 239 -30.25 -11.20 11.48
CA ASP A 239 -30.08 -12.35 10.57
C ASP A 239 -28.87 -12.30 9.63
N ASP A 240 -28.10 -11.19 9.56
CA ASP A 240 -26.87 -11.09 8.76
C ASP A 240 -25.65 -11.17 9.72
N PRO A 241 -25.12 -12.35 10.08
CA PRO A 241 -24.04 -12.44 11.07
C PRO A 241 -22.74 -11.84 10.49
N PRO A 242 -22.27 -10.67 10.95
CA PRO A 242 -21.01 -10.07 10.46
C PRO A 242 -19.82 -11.01 10.70
N PHE A 243 -19.93 -11.88 11.69
CA PHE A 243 -18.94 -12.91 12.04
C PHE A 243 -18.72 -13.96 10.94
N ALA A 244 -19.76 -14.31 10.14
CA ALA A 244 -19.60 -15.27 9.04
C ALA A 244 -18.74 -14.68 7.91
N GLY A 245 -18.90 -13.38 7.62
CA GLY A 245 -18.05 -12.63 6.70
C GLY A 245 -16.65 -12.38 7.26
N LEU A 246 -16.54 -12.15 8.57
CA LEU A 246 -15.30 -11.82 9.26
C LEU A 246 -14.23 -12.90 9.06
N ARG A 247 -14.58 -14.19 9.21
CA ARG A 247 -13.62 -15.29 8.98
C ARG A 247 -13.05 -15.27 7.56
N ARG A 248 -13.86 -14.88 6.56
CA ARG A 248 -13.43 -14.79 5.16
C ARG A 248 -12.52 -13.59 4.92
N VAL A 249 -12.84 -12.44 5.54
CA VAL A 249 -11.98 -11.26 5.53
C VAL A 249 -10.65 -11.56 6.21
N LEU A 250 -10.65 -12.09 7.42
CA LEU A 250 -9.45 -12.45 8.17
C LEU A 250 -8.60 -13.46 7.39
N ARG A 251 -9.20 -14.48 6.77
CA ARG A 251 -8.47 -15.47 5.97
C ARG A 251 -7.75 -14.86 4.76
N LEU A 252 -8.29 -13.79 4.17
CA LEU A 252 -7.69 -13.10 3.03
C LEU A 252 -6.72 -12.00 3.47
N GLY A 253 -7.13 -11.21 4.46
CA GLY A 253 -6.43 -10.03 4.93
C GLY A 253 -5.27 -10.31 5.87
N LEU A 254 -5.33 -11.31 6.77
CA LEU A 254 -4.15 -11.69 7.58
C LEU A 254 -2.94 -12.01 6.70
N PRO A 255 -3.07 -12.82 5.62
CA PRO A 255 -1.94 -13.05 4.73
C PRO A 255 -1.46 -11.81 3.98
N ILE A 256 -2.36 -10.89 3.61
CA ILE A 256 -1.97 -9.62 2.97
C ILE A 256 -1.18 -8.76 3.96
N SER A 257 -1.67 -8.62 5.19
CA SER A 257 -0.98 -7.92 6.27
C SER A 257 0.37 -8.56 6.58
N GLY A 258 0.43 -9.88 6.68
CA GLY A 258 1.67 -10.62 6.90
C GLY A 258 2.68 -10.39 5.77
N ALA A 259 2.24 -10.39 4.51
CA ALA A 259 3.12 -10.06 3.38
C ALA A 259 3.68 -8.63 3.48
N MET A 260 2.85 -7.64 3.83
CA MET A 260 3.30 -6.26 4.00
C MET A 260 4.29 -6.10 5.17
N VAL A 261 4.03 -6.77 6.30
CA VAL A 261 4.94 -6.75 7.46
C VAL A 261 6.26 -7.42 7.13
N LEU A 262 6.25 -8.53 6.39
CA LEU A 262 7.47 -9.19 5.92
C LEU A 262 8.27 -8.31 4.96
N GLU A 263 7.59 -7.56 4.09
CA GLU A 263 8.18 -6.62 3.13
C GLU A 263 8.85 -5.45 3.87
N ILE A 264 8.12 -4.78 4.76
CA ILE A 264 8.66 -3.69 5.61
C ILE A 264 9.81 -4.22 6.47
N GLY A 265 9.64 -5.39 7.07
CA GLY A 265 10.65 -6.02 7.93
C GLY A 265 11.96 -6.31 7.20
N VAL A 266 11.91 -6.67 5.92
CA VAL A 266 13.11 -6.90 5.11
C VAL A 266 13.84 -5.60 4.79
N PHE A 267 13.13 -4.51 4.47
CA PHE A 267 13.78 -3.21 4.30
C PHE A 267 14.40 -2.70 5.60
N SER A 268 13.70 -2.86 6.73
CA SER A 268 14.26 -2.52 8.05
C SER A 268 15.47 -3.39 8.41
N GLY A 269 15.41 -4.69 8.12
CA GLY A 269 16.53 -5.62 8.32
C GLY A 269 17.73 -5.27 7.44
N ALA A 270 17.49 -4.92 6.17
CA ALA A 270 18.54 -4.46 5.26
C ALA A 270 19.18 -3.15 5.74
N ALA A 271 18.37 -2.20 6.24
CA ALA A 271 18.87 -0.96 6.83
C ALA A 271 19.78 -1.23 8.03
N PHE A 272 19.46 -2.22 8.88
CA PHE A 272 20.30 -2.63 10.00
C PHE A 272 21.66 -3.19 9.54
N VAL A 273 21.68 -4.04 8.52
CA VAL A 273 22.93 -4.57 7.95
C VAL A 273 23.76 -3.47 7.31
N ILE A 274 23.13 -2.55 6.58
CA ILE A 274 23.81 -1.38 5.98
C ILE A 274 24.39 -0.46 7.06
N GLY A 275 23.72 -0.37 8.22
CA GLY A 275 24.17 0.45 9.34
C GLY A 275 25.55 0.09 9.87
N GLY A 276 25.97 -1.17 9.72
CA GLY A 276 27.32 -1.61 10.07
C GLY A 276 28.43 -1.01 9.19
N PHE A 277 28.11 -0.50 8.00
CA PHE A 277 29.07 0.11 7.07
C PHE A 277 29.29 1.62 7.29
N GLY A 278 28.56 2.21 8.24
CA GLY A 278 28.73 3.60 8.66
C GLY A 278 27.66 4.58 8.16
N PRO A 279 27.71 5.84 8.63
CA PRO A 279 26.64 6.83 8.42
C PRO A 279 26.36 7.17 6.95
N ALA A 280 27.42 7.26 6.13
CA ALA A 280 27.30 7.56 4.70
C ALA A 280 26.53 6.47 3.94
N ALA A 281 26.68 5.20 4.33
CA ALA A 281 25.97 4.08 3.72
C ALA A 281 24.47 4.08 4.08
N ILE A 282 24.13 4.44 5.32
CA ILE A 282 22.73 4.61 5.75
C ILE A 282 22.06 5.74 4.98
N ALA A 283 22.75 6.89 4.82
CA ALA A 283 22.24 8.01 4.04
C ALA A 283 21.98 7.61 2.57
N ALA A 284 22.94 6.93 1.94
CA ALA A 284 22.79 6.42 0.58
C ALA A 284 21.61 5.43 0.46
N HIS A 285 21.41 4.56 1.45
CA HIS A 285 20.27 3.66 1.50
C HIS A 285 18.94 4.41 1.60
N ALA A 286 18.84 5.39 2.49
CA ALA A 286 17.62 6.18 2.66
C ALA A 286 17.22 6.89 1.36
N VAL A 287 18.19 7.50 0.65
CA VAL A 287 17.94 8.12 -0.66
C VAL A 287 17.45 7.07 -1.67
N THR A 288 18.11 5.91 -1.72
CA THR A 288 17.74 4.83 -2.65
C THR A 288 16.32 4.30 -2.37
N VAL A 289 15.95 4.10 -1.10
CA VAL A 289 14.61 3.65 -0.69
C VAL A 289 13.55 4.70 -1.02
N GLN A 290 13.84 6.00 -0.86
CA GLN A 290 12.89 7.06 -1.19
C GLN A 290 12.60 7.11 -2.70
N VAL A 291 13.65 7.04 -3.53
CA VAL A 291 13.48 6.96 -5.00
C VAL A 291 12.71 5.71 -5.41
N ALA A 292 13.00 4.56 -4.78
CA ALA A 292 12.28 3.31 -5.01
C ALA A 292 10.79 3.43 -4.62
N SER A 293 10.50 4.03 -3.46
CA SER A 293 9.15 4.21 -2.93
C SER A 293 8.29 5.12 -3.81
N MET A 294 8.86 6.20 -4.35
CA MET A 294 8.17 7.08 -5.31
C MET A 294 7.71 6.31 -6.54
N THR A 295 8.61 5.47 -7.08
CA THR A 295 8.31 4.67 -8.27
C THR A 295 7.30 3.56 -7.98
N PHE A 296 7.37 2.95 -6.79
CA PHE A 296 6.50 1.86 -6.32
C PHE A 296 5.02 2.23 -6.25
N MET A 297 4.69 3.50 -6.04
CA MET A 297 3.29 3.96 -5.96
C MET A 297 2.51 3.69 -7.26
N VAL A 298 3.20 3.71 -8.41
CA VAL A 298 2.58 3.50 -9.73
C VAL A 298 2.21 2.02 -9.95
N PRO A 299 3.14 1.03 -9.84
CA PRO A 299 2.79 -0.39 -9.86
C PRO A 299 1.78 -0.78 -8.80
N MET A 300 1.86 -0.19 -7.59
CA MET A 300 0.87 -0.45 -6.54
C MET A 300 -0.55 -0.07 -7.01
N GLY A 301 -0.72 1.09 -7.66
CA GLY A 301 -2.00 1.51 -8.21
C GLY A 301 -2.50 0.60 -9.34
N ILE A 302 -1.60 0.16 -10.23
CA ILE A 302 -1.92 -0.80 -11.30
C ILE A 302 -2.29 -2.17 -10.70
N GLY A 303 -1.58 -2.64 -9.68
CA GLY A 303 -1.87 -3.89 -8.97
C GLY A 303 -3.22 -3.87 -8.25
N GLN A 304 -3.62 -2.73 -7.68
CA GLN A 304 -4.98 -2.54 -7.14
C GLN A 304 -6.05 -2.61 -8.25
N ALA A 305 -5.80 -1.99 -9.41
CA ALA A 305 -6.69 -2.11 -10.57
C ALA A 305 -6.78 -3.56 -11.08
N ALA A 306 -5.66 -4.29 -11.12
CA ALA A 306 -5.60 -5.70 -11.47
C ALA A 306 -6.45 -6.55 -10.51
N THR A 307 -6.33 -6.29 -9.20
CA THR A 307 -7.12 -6.95 -8.15
C THR A 307 -8.62 -6.81 -8.40
N ALA A 308 -9.07 -5.58 -8.71
CA ALA A 308 -10.47 -5.31 -8.99
C ALA A 308 -10.95 -5.99 -10.29
N ARG A 309 -10.22 -5.85 -11.40
CA ARG A 309 -10.61 -6.44 -12.70
C ARG A 309 -10.62 -7.96 -12.68
N VAL A 310 -9.57 -8.57 -12.13
CA VAL A 310 -9.49 -10.04 -11.99
C VAL A 310 -10.60 -10.53 -11.06
N GLY A 311 -10.84 -9.84 -9.94
CA GLY A 311 -11.92 -10.16 -9.01
C GLY A 311 -13.30 -10.15 -9.68
N ILE A 312 -13.62 -9.11 -10.46
CA ILE A 312 -14.89 -9.00 -11.20
C ILE A 312 -15.02 -10.12 -12.25
N ALA A 313 -13.97 -10.33 -13.05
CA ALA A 313 -14.00 -11.32 -14.12
C ALA A 313 -14.18 -12.76 -13.58
N ILE A 314 -13.49 -13.09 -12.48
CA ILE A 314 -13.62 -14.39 -11.80
C ILE A 314 -14.98 -14.54 -11.14
N GLY A 315 -15.49 -13.49 -10.49
CA GLY A 315 -16.83 -13.48 -9.93
C GLY A 315 -17.92 -13.76 -10.97
N GLY A 316 -17.72 -13.27 -12.20
CA GLY A 316 -18.63 -13.50 -13.34
C GLY A 316 -18.36 -14.77 -14.13
N PHE A 317 -17.51 -15.68 -13.63
CA PHE A 317 -17.11 -16.92 -14.30
C PHE A 317 -16.45 -16.71 -15.69
N ARG A 318 -15.91 -15.51 -15.94
CA ARG A 318 -15.23 -15.15 -17.21
C ARG A 318 -13.73 -15.37 -17.09
N VAL A 319 -13.33 -16.64 -17.08
CA VAL A 319 -11.95 -17.10 -16.90
C VAL A 319 -10.97 -16.48 -17.90
N ALA A 320 -11.36 -16.39 -19.19
CA ALA A 320 -10.51 -15.80 -20.22
C ALA A 320 -10.26 -14.29 -19.98
N ALA A 321 -11.29 -13.54 -19.57
CA ALA A 321 -11.16 -12.12 -19.25
C ALA A 321 -10.31 -11.89 -18.00
N ALA A 322 -10.41 -12.78 -17.00
CA ALA A 322 -9.57 -12.74 -15.81
C ALA A 322 -8.10 -12.97 -16.13
N ARG A 323 -7.81 -13.98 -16.98
CA ARG A 323 -6.45 -14.28 -17.45
C ARG A 323 -5.85 -13.07 -18.17
N ARG A 324 -6.58 -12.48 -19.10
CA ARG A 324 -6.10 -11.32 -19.87
C ARG A 324 -5.88 -10.10 -18.99
N ALA A 325 -6.82 -9.78 -18.09
CA ALA A 325 -6.68 -8.66 -17.16
C ALA A 325 -5.41 -8.76 -16.30
N GLY A 326 -5.06 -9.96 -15.81
CA GLY A 326 -3.83 -10.16 -15.06
C GLY A 326 -2.56 -10.02 -15.89
N TRP A 327 -2.51 -10.60 -17.10
CA TRP A 327 -1.35 -10.46 -17.99
C TRP A 327 -1.14 -9.03 -18.48
N VAL A 328 -2.22 -8.31 -18.83
CA VAL A 328 -2.16 -6.90 -19.22
C VAL A 328 -1.64 -6.04 -18.06
N ALA A 329 -2.11 -6.29 -16.83
CA ALA A 329 -1.60 -5.56 -15.67
C ALA A 329 -0.11 -5.83 -15.40
N MET A 330 0.33 -7.09 -15.50
CA MET A 330 1.75 -7.45 -15.34
C MET A 330 2.62 -6.82 -16.44
N ALA A 331 2.16 -6.83 -17.70
CA ALA A 331 2.88 -6.21 -18.81
C ALA A 331 2.97 -4.68 -18.65
N LEU A 332 1.89 -4.02 -18.20
CA LEU A 332 1.90 -2.58 -17.93
C LEU A 332 2.85 -2.22 -16.78
N CYS A 333 2.84 -2.97 -15.68
CA CYS A 333 3.78 -2.76 -14.58
C CYS A 333 5.23 -3.01 -15.02
N ALA A 334 5.49 -4.10 -15.75
CA ALA A 334 6.82 -4.42 -16.24
C ALA A 334 7.35 -3.34 -17.20
N GLY A 335 6.49 -2.85 -18.12
CA GLY A 335 6.86 -1.76 -19.04
C GLY A 335 7.15 -0.44 -18.32
N PHE A 336 6.32 -0.06 -17.35
CA PHE A 336 6.57 1.15 -16.54
C PHE A 336 7.84 1.01 -15.70
N MET A 337 8.05 -0.11 -15.02
CA MET A 337 9.26 -0.33 -14.23
C MET A 337 10.52 -0.47 -15.10
N ALA A 338 10.42 -1.03 -16.31
CA ALA A 338 11.54 -1.05 -17.24
C ALA A 338 11.94 0.37 -17.67
N MET A 339 10.97 1.24 -17.94
CA MET A 339 11.22 2.66 -18.23
C MET A 339 11.91 3.35 -17.04
N MET A 340 11.46 3.10 -15.81
CA MET A 340 12.05 3.69 -14.60
C MET A 340 13.44 3.12 -14.29
N ALA A 341 13.66 1.83 -14.54
CA ALA A 341 14.97 1.21 -14.45
C ALA A 341 15.95 1.85 -15.43
N VAL A 342 15.54 2.14 -16.66
CA VAL A 342 16.38 2.87 -17.64
C VAL A 342 16.71 4.28 -17.14
N VAL A 343 15.76 4.99 -16.51
CA VAL A 343 16.02 6.31 -15.91
C VAL A 343 17.04 6.21 -14.76
N LEU A 344 16.89 5.22 -13.89
CA LEU A 344 17.82 4.95 -12.78
C LEU A 344 19.22 4.56 -13.25
N LEU A 345 19.33 3.80 -14.34
CA LEU A 345 20.61 3.40 -14.92
C LEU A 345 21.29 4.52 -15.71
N SER A 346 20.51 5.43 -16.32
CA SER A 346 21.05 6.51 -17.16
C SER A 346 21.43 7.77 -16.38
N GLN A 347 20.71 8.09 -15.29
CA GLN A 347 20.97 9.31 -14.51
C GLN A 347 21.00 9.08 -12.97
N PRO A 348 21.72 8.06 -12.45
CA PRO A 348 21.75 7.78 -11.01
C PRO A 348 22.34 8.95 -10.21
N ALA A 349 23.39 9.59 -10.71
CA ALA A 349 24.07 10.70 -10.02
C ALA A 349 23.19 11.97 -9.93
N ARG A 350 22.36 12.25 -10.93
CA ARG A 350 21.43 13.40 -10.90
C ARG A 350 20.27 13.16 -9.94
N LEU A 351 19.75 11.94 -9.90
CA LEU A 351 18.70 11.55 -8.96
C LEU A 351 19.20 11.58 -7.52
N ALA A 352 20.39 11.06 -7.25
CA ALA A 352 21.01 11.17 -5.94
C ALA A 352 21.32 12.62 -5.58
N GLY A 353 21.88 13.41 -6.52
CA GLY A 353 22.20 14.82 -6.32
C GLY A 353 20.99 15.72 -6.03
N LEU A 354 19.77 15.32 -6.39
CA LEU A 354 18.53 16.02 -6.02
C LEU A 354 18.20 15.93 -4.52
N PHE A 355 18.71 14.91 -3.82
CA PHE A 355 18.48 14.72 -2.39
C PHE A 355 19.65 15.17 -1.51
N LEU A 356 20.75 15.64 -2.10
CA LEU A 356 21.92 16.11 -1.38
C LEU A 356 22.16 17.60 -1.60
N SER A 357 22.41 18.33 -0.52
CA SER A 357 22.84 19.74 -0.59
C SER A 357 24.26 19.81 -1.17
N PRO A 358 24.53 20.71 -2.15
CA PRO A 358 25.86 20.86 -2.75
C PRO A 358 26.96 21.24 -1.74
N ASP A 359 26.57 21.86 -0.63
CA ASP A 359 27.47 22.39 0.40
C ASP A 359 27.83 21.38 1.50
N ASP A 360 27.30 20.15 1.44
CA ASP A 360 27.52 19.16 2.48
C ASP A 360 28.84 18.38 2.25
N PRO A 361 29.85 18.47 3.13
CA PRO A 361 31.16 17.85 2.92
C PRO A 361 31.12 16.31 2.82
N VAL A 362 30.02 15.69 3.26
CA VAL A 362 29.80 14.23 3.20
C VAL A 362 29.17 13.81 1.86
N ALA A 363 28.60 14.75 1.09
CA ALA A 363 27.88 14.48 -0.15
C ALA A 363 28.64 13.67 -1.21
N PRO A 364 29.96 13.88 -1.44
CA PRO A 364 30.71 13.10 -2.42
C PRO A 364 30.79 11.61 -2.05
N SER A 365 30.95 11.32 -0.75
CA SER A 365 31.06 9.95 -0.23
C SER A 365 29.71 9.20 -0.28
N VAL A 366 28.62 9.91 -0.01
CA VAL A 366 27.25 9.37 -0.13
C VAL A 366 26.91 9.13 -1.59
N LEU A 367 27.28 10.05 -2.49
CA LEU A 367 27.03 9.92 -3.92
C LEU A 367 27.76 8.71 -4.52
N ALA A 368 29.02 8.48 -4.12
CA ALA A 368 29.81 7.34 -4.57
C ALA A 368 29.20 5.98 -4.18
N LEU A 369 28.51 5.92 -3.03
CA LEU A 369 27.80 4.71 -2.57
C LEU A 369 26.37 4.63 -3.15
N ALA A 370 25.68 5.76 -3.29
CA ALA A 370 24.31 5.81 -3.78
C ALA A 370 24.18 5.43 -5.26
N VAL A 371 25.15 5.80 -6.10
CA VAL A 371 25.12 5.48 -7.54
C VAL A 371 25.04 3.96 -7.81
N PRO A 372 25.96 3.11 -7.30
CA PRO A 372 25.87 1.66 -7.51
C PRO A 372 24.65 1.04 -6.81
N MET A 373 24.18 1.60 -5.68
CA MET A 373 22.94 1.16 -5.02
C MET A 373 21.70 1.47 -5.87
N LEU A 374 21.65 2.64 -6.52
CA LEU A 374 20.56 3.03 -7.44
C LEU A 374 20.57 2.18 -8.72
N MET A 375 21.74 1.80 -9.24
CA MET A 375 21.83 0.86 -10.36
C MET A 375 21.29 -0.52 -9.99
N ALA A 376 21.64 -1.04 -8.80
CA ALA A 376 21.07 -2.28 -8.28
C ALA A 376 19.55 -2.14 -8.02
N ALA A 377 19.10 -0.97 -7.57
CA ALA A 377 17.68 -0.66 -7.39
C ALA A 377 16.90 -0.65 -8.73
N GLY A 378 17.55 -0.35 -9.85
CA GLY A 378 16.94 -0.48 -11.18
C GLY A 378 16.55 -1.93 -11.51
N ALA A 379 17.45 -2.89 -11.24
CA ALA A 379 17.13 -4.32 -11.40
C ALA A 379 16.05 -4.78 -10.41
N PHE A 380 16.13 -4.29 -9.18
CA PHE A 380 15.11 -4.50 -8.14
C PHE A 380 13.73 -4.04 -8.59
N GLN A 381 13.60 -2.84 -9.18
CA GLN A 381 12.32 -2.28 -9.63
C GLN A 381 11.65 -3.13 -10.70
N LEU A 382 12.41 -3.71 -11.63
CA LEU A 382 11.85 -4.55 -12.68
C LEU A 382 11.16 -5.79 -12.09
N ALA A 383 11.83 -6.45 -11.14
CA ALA A 383 11.27 -7.59 -10.42
C ALA A 383 10.06 -7.19 -9.57
N ASP A 384 10.17 -6.06 -8.89
CA ASP A 384 9.14 -5.50 -8.01
C ASP A 384 7.83 -5.19 -8.75
N GLY A 385 7.90 -4.55 -9.92
CA GLY A 385 6.70 -4.28 -10.72
C GLY A 385 5.93 -5.54 -11.11
N VAL A 386 6.64 -6.60 -11.51
CA VAL A 386 6.03 -7.89 -11.84
C VAL A 386 5.44 -8.54 -10.60
N GLN A 387 6.17 -8.53 -9.48
CA GLN A 387 5.73 -9.06 -8.19
C GLN A 387 4.44 -8.38 -7.71
N VAL A 388 4.36 -7.05 -7.74
CA VAL A 388 3.20 -6.28 -7.28
C VAL A 388 1.98 -6.55 -8.15
N ALA A 389 2.16 -6.60 -9.47
CA ALA A 389 1.08 -6.89 -10.41
C ALA A 389 0.57 -8.32 -10.25
N ALA A 390 1.48 -9.30 -10.14
CA ALA A 390 1.13 -10.70 -9.92
C ALA A 390 0.45 -10.90 -8.57
N ALA A 391 0.94 -10.27 -7.50
CA ALA A 391 0.32 -10.27 -6.18
C ALA A 391 -1.09 -9.66 -6.22
N GLY A 392 -1.29 -8.54 -6.92
CA GLY A 392 -2.61 -7.94 -7.14
C GLY A 392 -3.56 -8.89 -7.89
N ALA A 393 -3.09 -9.53 -8.95
CA ALA A 393 -3.88 -10.50 -9.72
C ALA A 393 -4.28 -11.73 -8.87
N LEU A 394 -3.34 -12.28 -8.08
CA LEU A 394 -3.59 -13.40 -7.16
C LEU A 394 -4.53 -13.01 -6.00
N ARG A 395 -4.41 -11.77 -5.47
CA ARG A 395 -5.39 -11.22 -4.51
C ARG A 395 -6.78 -11.16 -5.12
N GLY A 396 -6.90 -10.76 -6.39
CA GLY A 396 -8.16 -10.78 -7.14
C GLY A 396 -8.80 -12.18 -7.22
N LEU A 397 -7.99 -13.23 -7.28
CA LEU A 397 -8.45 -14.62 -7.22
C LEU A 397 -8.89 -15.08 -5.82
N GLY A 398 -8.48 -14.35 -4.78
CA GLY A 398 -8.65 -14.77 -3.38
C GLY A 398 -7.55 -15.73 -2.90
N ASP A 399 -6.45 -15.83 -3.65
CA ASP A 399 -5.30 -16.65 -3.31
C ASP A 399 -4.19 -15.78 -2.70
N THR A 400 -4.28 -15.52 -1.40
CA THR A 400 -3.39 -14.58 -0.68
C THR A 400 -2.37 -15.28 0.22
N ARG A 401 -2.60 -16.54 0.58
CA ARG A 401 -1.72 -17.30 1.48
C ARG A 401 -0.37 -17.62 0.86
N VAL A 402 -0.38 -18.10 -0.38
CA VAL A 402 0.89 -18.48 -1.00
C VAL A 402 1.68 -17.27 -1.47
N PRO A 403 1.10 -16.14 -1.95
CA PRO A 403 1.87 -14.91 -2.10
C PRO A 403 2.60 -14.50 -0.81
N MET A 404 1.97 -14.64 0.35
CA MET A 404 2.63 -14.39 1.65
C MET A 404 3.78 -15.36 1.91
N LEU A 405 3.59 -16.67 1.70
CA LEU A 405 4.66 -17.66 1.89
C LEU A 405 5.83 -17.45 0.93
N LEU A 406 5.53 -17.12 -0.33
CA LEU A 406 6.54 -16.80 -1.34
C LEU A 406 7.30 -15.51 -0.97
N ALA A 407 6.60 -14.47 -0.51
CA ALA A 407 7.24 -13.24 -0.02
C ALA A 407 8.13 -13.52 1.19
N GLY A 408 7.67 -14.33 2.16
CA GLY A 408 8.49 -14.72 3.31
C GLY A 408 9.76 -15.48 2.89
N LEU A 409 9.61 -16.52 2.06
CA LEU A 409 10.75 -17.32 1.61
C LEU A 409 11.73 -16.50 0.76
N GLY A 410 11.23 -15.68 -0.16
CA GLY A 410 12.08 -14.90 -1.04
C GLY A 410 12.73 -13.70 -0.36
N TYR A 411 12.01 -12.98 0.51
CA TYR A 411 12.57 -11.79 1.16
C TYR A 411 13.48 -12.17 2.33
N TRP A 412 13.03 -13.06 3.22
CA TRP A 412 13.79 -13.45 4.41
C TRP A 412 14.71 -14.65 4.19
N GLY A 413 14.32 -15.62 3.35
CA GLY A 413 15.12 -16.81 3.12
C GLY A 413 16.21 -16.62 2.06
N ILE A 414 15.96 -15.83 1.02
CA ILE A 414 16.90 -15.62 -0.09
C ILE A 414 17.46 -14.20 -0.05
N GLY A 415 16.60 -13.19 0.12
CA GLY A 415 16.98 -11.78 0.04
C GLY A 415 17.96 -11.34 1.11
N LEU A 416 17.61 -11.51 2.39
CA LEU A 416 18.44 -11.10 3.54
C LEU A 416 19.75 -11.91 3.66
N PRO A 417 19.73 -13.26 3.57
CA PRO A 417 20.97 -14.06 3.58
C PRO A 417 21.83 -13.79 2.34
N GLY A 418 21.21 -13.65 1.17
CA GLY A 418 21.90 -13.24 -0.06
C GLY A 418 22.56 -11.88 0.11
N ALA A 419 21.85 -10.90 0.67
CA ALA A 419 22.39 -9.58 0.97
C ALA A 419 23.60 -9.64 1.93
N TRP A 420 23.54 -10.47 2.97
CA TRP A 420 24.66 -10.65 3.91
C TRP A 420 25.88 -11.31 3.24
N VAL A 421 25.67 -12.35 2.45
CA VAL A 421 26.74 -13.06 1.71
C VAL A 421 27.34 -12.17 0.61
N LEU A 422 26.53 -11.37 -0.09
CA LEU A 422 27.05 -10.46 -1.11
C LEU A 422 27.80 -9.28 -0.47
N ALA A 423 27.36 -8.81 0.70
CA ALA A 423 27.97 -7.67 1.37
C ALA A 423 29.29 -7.99 2.08
N HIS A 424 29.37 -9.12 2.80
CA HIS A 424 30.56 -9.49 3.60
C HIS A 424 31.57 -10.33 2.81
N PRO A 425 31.31 -11.63 2.49
CA PRO A 425 32.34 -12.49 1.89
C PRO A 425 32.68 -12.15 0.44
N LEU A 426 31.78 -11.55 -0.35
CA LEU A 426 32.11 -11.07 -1.70
C LEU A 426 32.70 -9.65 -1.73
N GLY A 427 32.74 -8.94 -0.61
CA GLY A 427 33.33 -7.60 -0.52
C GLY A 427 32.63 -6.52 -1.36
N LEU A 428 31.41 -6.77 -1.88
CA LEU A 428 30.67 -5.81 -2.70
C LEU A 428 30.08 -4.65 -1.87
N GLY A 429 30.20 -4.71 -0.53
CA GLY A 429 29.77 -3.63 0.37
C GLY A 429 28.26 -3.34 0.30
N PRO A 430 27.83 -2.08 0.53
CA PRO A 430 26.42 -1.68 0.53
C PRO A 430 25.63 -1.99 -0.78
N PRO A 431 26.23 -1.90 -1.99
CA PRO A 431 25.58 -2.35 -3.22
C PRO A 431 25.22 -3.85 -3.23
N GLY A 432 26.03 -4.70 -2.61
CA GLY A 432 25.78 -6.14 -2.50
C GLY A 432 24.46 -6.47 -1.79
N ILE A 433 24.04 -5.61 -0.84
CA ILE A 433 22.78 -5.75 -0.11
C ILE A 433 21.59 -5.56 -1.05
N TRP A 434 21.63 -4.54 -1.90
CA TRP A 434 20.59 -4.30 -2.89
C TRP A 434 20.53 -5.38 -3.97
N ILE A 435 21.67 -5.94 -4.37
CA ILE A 435 21.70 -7.08 -5.30
C ILE A 435 21.07 -8.32 -4.66
N GLY A 436 21.36 -8.59 -3.38
CA GLY A 436 20.73 -9.67 -2.62
C GLY A 436 19.21 -9.50 -2.52
N LEU A 437 18.76 -8.29 -2.20
CA LEU A 437 17.33 -7.95 -2.20
C LEU A 437 16.69 -8.11 -3.59
N ALA A 438 17.38 -7.70 -4.66
CA ALA A 438 16.90 -7.85 -6.04
C ALA A 438 16.81 -9.32 -6.46
N LEU A 439 17.74 -10.18 -6.03
CA LEU A 439 17.66 -11.63 -6.23
C LEU A 439 16.46 -12.23 -5.47
N GLY A 440 16.29 -11.85 -4.20
CA GLY A 440 15.13 -12.24 -3.39
C GLY A 440 13.82 -11.87 -4.09
N LEU A 441 13.65 -10.61 -4.50
CA LEU A 441 12.46 -10.17 -5.23
C LEU A 441 12.30 -10.83 -6.59
N GLY A 442 13.39 -11.01 -7.33
CA GLY A 442 13.40 -11.68 -8.64
C GLY A 442 12.86 -13.10 -8.55
N THR A 443 13.28 -13.86 -7.53
CA THR A 443 12.73 -15.20 -7.30
C THR A 443 11.25 -15.16 -6.97
N VAL A 444 10.80 -14.22 -6.11
CA VAL A 444 9.37 -14.04 -5.80
C VAL A 444 8.56 -13.68 -7.03
N ALA A 445 9.04 -12.75 -7.86
CA ALA A 445 8.38 -12.32 -9.08
C ALA A 445 8.18 -13.48 -10.05
N VAL A 446 9.22 -14.28 -10.28
CA VAL A 446 9.16 -15.48 -11.14
C VAL A 446 8.20 -16.52 -10.56
N LEU A 447 8.30 -16.81 -9.26
CA LEU A 447 7.42 -17.79 -8.61
C LEU A 447 5.95 -17.35 -8.62
N MET A 448 5.66 -16.07 -8.41
CA MET A 448 4.31 -15.53 -8.51
C MET A 448 3.78 -15.53 -9.94
N ALA A 449 4.60 -15.19 -10.94
CA ALA A 449 4.22 -15.24 -12.35
C ALA A 449 3.96 -16.68 -12.83
N LEU A 450 4.81 -17.64 -12.46
CA LEU A 450 4.61 -19.06 -12.73
C LEU A 450 3.34 -19.58 -12.08
N ARG A 451 3.07 -19.15 -10.84
CA ARG A 451 1.86 -19.53 -10.11
C ARG A 451 0.60 -18.99 -10.79
N TRP A 452 0.63 -17.73 -11.22
CA TRP A 452 -0.44 -17.15 -12.02
C TRP A 452 -0.65 -17.94 -13.32
N GLN A 453 0.42 -18.27 -14.04
CA GLN A 453 0.35 -19.04 -15.29
C GLN A 453 -0.24 -20.44 -15.09
N ARG A 454 0.15 -21.15 -14.02
CA ARG A 454 -0.41 -22.47 -13.67
C ARG A 454 -1.91 -22.39 -13.39
N LEU A 455 -2.33 -21.44 -12.55
CA LEU A 455 -3.75 -21.22 -12.25
C LEU A 455 -4.54 -20.85 -13.51
N ALA A 456 -3.95 -20.02 -14.38
CA ALA A 456 -4.55 -19.55 -15.62
C ALA A 456 -4.62 -20.61 -16.74
N ARG A 457 -3.79 -21.66 -16.71
CA ARG A 457 -3.76 -22.75 -17.71
C ARG A 457 -4.65 -23.94 -17.33
N HIS A 458 -4.69 -24.36 -16.07
CA HIS A 458 -5.33 -25.63 -15.66
C HIS A 458 -6.80 -25.51 -15.22
N GLY A 459 -7.53 -24.47 -15.61
CA GLY A 459 -8.90 -24.27 -15.14
C GLY A 459 -9.03 -23.99 -13.63
N GLY A 460 -7.90 -23.78 -12.92
CA GLY A 460 -7.83 -23.43 -11.50
C GLY A 460 -8.39 -22.03 -11.17
N LEU A 461 -8.72 -21.25 -12.19
CA LEU A 461 -9.54 -20.04 -12.10
C LEU A 461 -11.03 -20.35 -11.80
N THR A 462 -11.42 -21.62 -11.70
CA THR A 462 -12.73 -21.99 -11.17
C THR A 462 -12.78 -21.69 -9.66
N PRO A 463 -13.80 -20.94 -9.18
CA PRO A 463 -13.87 -20.59 -7.77
C PRO A 463 -13.89 -21.85 -6.91
N ALA A 464 -13.07 -21.86 -5.85
CA ALA A 464 -12.97 -22.98 -4.91
C ALA A 464 -14.36 -23.50 -4.50
N ARG A 465 -14.48 -24.83 -4.39
CA ARG A 465 -15.71 -25.61 -4.11
C ARG A 465 -16.60 -25.10 -2.96
N GLY A 466 -16.12 -24.22 -2.08
CA GLY A 466 -16.88 -23.56 -1.02
C GLY A 466 -17.76 -22.37 -1.46
N LEU A 467 -17.87 -22.10 -2.77
CA LEU A 467 -18.60 -20.97 -3.34
C LEU A 467 -19.75 -21.40 -4.27
N ARG A 468 -20.16 -22.67 -4.21
CA ARG A 468 -21.43 -23.09 -4.80
C ARG A 468 -22.56 -22.37 -4.04
N PRO A 469 -23.57 -21.81 -4.73
CA PRO A 469 -24.77 -21.35 -4.04
C PRO A 469 -25.32 -22.55 -3.26
N SER A 470 -25.53 -22.41 -1.95
CA SER A 470 -26.42 -23.35 -1.28
C SER A 470 -27.74 -23.23 -2.03
N ARG A 471 -28.19 -24.34 -2.62
CA ARG A 471 -29.56 -24.44 -3.11
C ARG A 471 -30.45 -24.19 -1.89
N ALA A 472 -31.05 -23.00 -1.84
CA ALA A 472 -32.15 -22.65 -0.97
C ALA A 472 -33.07 -21.76 -1.81
#